data_AF-A0A3C0VUQ7-F1
#
_entry.id   AF-A0A3C0VUQ7-F1
#
_cell.length_a   1.000
_cell.length_b   1.000
_cell.length_c   1.000
_cell.angle_alpha   90.00
_cell.angle_beta   90.00
_cell.angle_gamma   90.00
#
_symmetry.space_group_name_H-M   'P 1'
#
loop_
_entity.id
_entity.type
_entity.pdbx_description
1 polymer ?
#
loop_
_entity_poly.entity_id
_entity_poly.type
_entity_poly.pdbx_seq_one_letter_code
_entity_poly.pdbx_strand_id
1 'polypeptide(L)'
;MDDLSTYQGVLNIFQNVNCIGQTENCIIGTIVDYSKSSEFTATMVGYGALGPAGYVIGNLLGKERDERISRLNNYFFALLNFTEFGVGIMPLQGGGLKIDPAKLTPCYDAFFFFHYQELSGIKAKNYYGIRKSVKSIKITLANGKKLFFNANMCEKKLPYQEIAMRQVVEKYQ
;
A
#
# COMPACT_ATOMS: atom_id res chain seq x y z
N MET A 1 -8.08 22.09 -0.69
CA MET A 1 -7.11 21.58 0.30
C MET A 1 -7.44 20.13 0.52
N ASP A 2 -6.42 19.27 0.52
CA ASP A 2 -6.61 17.84 0.75
C ASP A 2 -7.08 17.61 2.19
N ASP A 3 -8.12 16.78 2.35
CA ASP A 3 -8.66 16.44 3.66
C ASP A 3 -8.64 14.93 3.84
N LEU A 4 -7.71 14.47 4.66
CA LEU A 4 -7.56 13.05 4.98
C LEU A 4 -8.60 12.59 6.02
N SER A 5 -9.27 13.49 6.72
CA SER A 5 -10.14 13.14 7.86
C SER A 5 -11.54 12.68 7.44
N THR A 6 -11.95 13.00 6.21
CA THR A 6 -13.27 12.67 5.68
C THR A 6 -13.18 11.75 4.46
N TYR A 7 -14.22 10.93 4.27
CA TYR A 7 -14.29 10.04 3.11
C TYR A 7 -14.28 10.80 1.78
N GLN A 8 -15.04 11.90 1.70
CA GLN A 8 -15.06 12.74 0.49
C GLN A 8 -13.71 13.39 0.22
N GLY A 9 -13.01 13.84 1.26
CA GLY A 9 -11.68 14.40 1.12
C GLY A 9 -10.68 13.40 0.55
N VAL A 10 -10.69 12.15 1.03
CA VAL A 10 -9.83 11.09 0.45
C VAL A 10 -10.25 10.63 -0.92
N LEU A 11 -11.55 10.62 -1.24
CA LEU A 11 -12.00 10.40 -2.61
C LEU A 11 -11.45 11.47 -3.56
N ASN A 12 -11.50 12.75 -3.18
CA ASN A 12 -10.96 13.84 -4.01
C ASN A 12 -9.44 13.66 -4.25
N ILE A 13 -8.68 13.22 -3.24
CA ILE A 13 -7.25 12.92 -3.38
C ILE A 13 -7.02 11.84 -4.44
N PHE A 14 -7.77 10.73 -4.39
CA PHE A 14 -7.63 9.67 -5.39
C PHE A 14 -8.20 10.05 -6.75
N GLN A 15 -9.17 10.95 -6.81
CA GLN A 15 -9.69 11.52 -8.07
C GLN A 15 -8.62 12.33 -8.81
N ASN A 16 -7.78 13.09 -8.09
CA ASN A 16 -6.68 13.86 -8.68
C ASN A 16 -5.64 12.99 -9.41
N VAL A 17 -5.59 11.69 -9.09
CA VAL A 17 -4.71 10.70 -9.74
C VAL A 17 -5.49 9.66 -10.54
N ASN A 18 -6.74 9.96 -10.90
CA ASN A 18 -7.62 9.10 -11.69
C ASN A 18 -7.78 7.67 -11.12
N CYS A 19 -7.75 7.53 -9.80
CA CYS A 19 -7.82 6.25 -9.09
C CYS A 19 -9.13 6.12 -8.30
N ILE A 20 -10.25 6.25 -8.99
CA ILE A 20 -11.59 6.10 -8.40
C ILE A 20 -12.31 4.97 -9.12
N GLY A 21 -12.75 3.97 -8.36
CA GLY A 21 -13.64 2.93 -8.85
C GLY A 21 -15.05 3.46 -9.12
N GLN A 22 -15.71 2.89 -10.10
CA GLN A 22 -17.10 3.15 -10.45
C GLN A 22 -18.06 2.51 -9.44
N THR A 23 -17.70 1.34 -8.92
CA THR A 23 -18.53 0.56 -7.98
C THR A 23 -17.93 0.45 -6.59
N GLU A 24 -16.60 0.38 -6.48
CA GLU A 24 -15.92 0.15 -5.20
C GLU A 24 -14.78 1.14 -4.96
N ASN A 25 -14.76 1.76 -3.78
CA ASN A 25 -13.61 2.54 -3.28
C ASN A 25 -13.42 2.23 -1.79
N CYS A 26 -12.66 1.19 -1.49
CA CYS A 26 -12.33 0.83 -0.12
C CYS A 26 -11.03 1.54 0.30
N ILE A 27 -11.16 2.74 0.88
CA ILE A 27 -10.02 3.57 1.25
C ILE A 27 -9.65 3.35 2.73
N ILE A 28 -8.38 3.02 2.99
CA ILE A 28 -7.86 2.79 4.34
C ILE A 28 -6.53 3.52 4.56
N GLY A 29 -6.31 4.01 5.77
CA GLY A 29 -5.02 4.53 6.23
C GLY A 29 -4.14 3.44 6.80
N THR A 30 -2.87 3.44 6.40
CA THR A 30 -1.92 2.38 6.72
C THR A 30 -0.56 2.92 7.14
N ILE A 31 0.16 2.11 7.93
CA ILE A 31 1.59 2.25 8.20
C ILE A 31 2.34 1.30 7.26
N VAL A 32 3.36 1.79 6.58
CA VAL A 32 4.23 0.98 5.71
C VAL A 32 5.17 0.16 6.59
N ASP A 33 5.15 -1.16 6.42
CA ASP A 33 6.00 -2.10 7.17
C ASP A 33 7.23 -2.50 6.35
N TYR A 34 8.19 -1.58 6.29
CA TYR A 34 9.45 -1.79 5.55
C TYR A 34 10.33 -2.87 6.17
N SER A 35 10.14 -3.23 7.46
CA SER A 35 10.90 -4.29 8.15
C SER A 35 10.74 -5.66 7.50
N LYS A 36 9.66 -5.85 6.73
CA LYS A 36 9.34 -7.09 6.00
C LYS A 36 9.57 -6.98 4.49
N SER A 37 9.93 -5.79 4.00
CA SER A 37 10.27 -5.61 2.58
C SER A 37 11.54 -6.40 2.27
N SER A 38 11.51 -7.20 1.20
CA SER A 38 12.62 -8.06 0.80
C SER A 38 13.91 -7.28 0.47
N GLU A 39 13.84 -5.97 0.30
CA GLU A 39 14.98 -5.09 -0.02
C GLU A 39 15.90 -4.89 1.20
N PHE A 40 15.36 -4.90 2.43
CA PHE A 40 16.16 -4.82 3.67
C PHE A 40 16.92 -6.13 3.96
N THR A 41 16.36 -7.28 3.55
CA THR A 41 17.00 -8.59 3.72
C THR A 41 17.92 -8.95 2.55
N ALA A 42 17.62 -8.51 1.32
CA ALA A 42 18.41 -8.82 0.13
C ALA A 42 19.68 -7.99 -0.01
N THR A 43 19.74 -6.75 0.51
CA THR A 43 20.99 -5.96 0.52
C THR A 43 22.08 -6.55 1.43
N MET A 44 21.71 -7.47 2.34
CA MET A 44 22.66 -8.23 3.18
C MET A 44 22.94 -9.66 2.70
N VAL A 45 22.18 -10.21 1.74
CA VAL A 45 22.26 -11.63 1.35
C VAL A 45 22.39 -11.84 -0.18
N GLY A 46 22.20 -10.79 -1.00
CA GLY A 46 21.93 -10.94 -2.44
C GLY A 46 23.05 -10.61 -3.43
N TYR A 47 24.27 -10.29 -3.01
CA TYR A 47 25.42 -10.20 -3.93
C TYR A 47 26.00 -11.58 -4.32
N GLY A 48 25.34 -12.69 -3.96
CA GLY A 48 25.94 -14.03 -4.07
C GLY A 48 25.13 -15.16 -4.72
N ALA A 49 23.92 -14.96 -5.26
CA ALA A 49 23.10 -16.14 -5.60
C ALA A 49 22.07 -16.01 -6.75
N LEU A 50 22.39 -15.34 -7.87
CA LEU A 50 21.58 -15.51 -9.09
C LEU A 50 22.49 -15.81 -10.29
N GLY A 51 22.41 -17.06 -10.75
CA GLY A 51 23.13 -17.62 -11.90
C GLY A 51 22.60 -17.13 -13.26
N PRO A 52 23.24 -17.55 -14.37
CA PRO A 52 23.26 -16.81 -15.63
C PRO A 52 22.17 -17.26 -16.62
N ALA A 53 20.91 -17.35 -16.22
CA ALA A 53 19.85 -17.75 -17.15
C ALA A 53 18.49 -17.10 -16.87
N GLY A 54 18.04 -16.27 -17.82
CA GLY A 54 16.62 -16.11 -18.16
C GLY A 54 15.88 -14.93 -17.51
N TYR A 55 15.94 -13.76 -18.16
CA TYR A 55 14.80 -13.11 -18.82
C TYR A 55 15.17 -11.65 -19.17
N VAL A 56 15.31 -11.38 -20.47
CA VAL A 56 15.44 -10.03 -21.02
C VAL A 56 14.22 -9.79 -21.89
N ILE A 57 13.12 -9.32 -21.30
CA ILE A 57 12.13 -8.39 -21.89
C ILE A 57 11.45 -7.70 -20.68
N GLY A 58 11.80 -6.44 -20.36
CA GLY A 58 11.17 -5.68 -19.24
C GLY A 58 12.07 -4.72 -18.45
N ASN A 59 13.35 -4.57 -18.80
CA ASN A 59 14.37 -3.99 -17.91
C ASN A 59 14.41 -2.45 -17.78
N LEU A 60 13.57 -1.69 -18.49
CA LEU A 60 13.43 -0.24 -18.22
C LEU A 60 12.25 0.06 -17.29
N LEU A 61 11.06 -0.46 -17.63
CA LEU A 61 9.86 -0.33 -16.81
C LEU A 61 10.01 -1.05 -15.47
N GLY A 62 10.69 -2.21 -15.45
CA GLY A 62 10.97 -2.95 -14.22
C GLY A 62 11.89 -2.19 -13.26
N LYS A 63 12.93 -1.50 -13.77
CA LYS A 63 13.85 -0.71 -12.95
C LYS A 63 13.21 0.53 -12.36
N GLU A 64 12.52 1.34 -13.17
CA GLU A 64 11.83 2.53 -12.64
C GLU A 64 10.72 2.15 -11.66
N ARG A 65 10.01 1.04 -11.91
CA ARG A 65 8.97 0.52 -11.02
C ARG A 65 9.56 -0.03 -9.73
N ASP A 66 10.68 -0.73 -9.81
CA ASP A 66 11.41 -1.21 -8.65
C ASP A 66 11.94 -0.04 -7.81
N GLU A 67 12.46 1.01 -8.44
CA GLU A 67 12.85 2.26 -7.79
C GLU A 67 11.66 2.99 -7.17
N ARG A 68 10.48 3.00 -7.81
CA ARG A 68 9.23 3.55 -7.24
C ARG A 68 8.77 2.75 -6.02
N ILE A 69 8.86 1.42 -6.07
CA ILE A 69 8.55 0.56 -4.93
C ILE A 69 9.54 0.79 -3.79
N SER A 70 10.84 0.91 -4.09
CA SER A 70 11.83 1.27 -3.08
C SER A 70 11.57 2.65 -2.47
N ARG A 71 11.07 3.60 -3.28
CA ARG A 71 10.65 4.92 -2.78
C ARG A 71 9.46 4.85 -1.81
N LEU A 72 8.55 3.88 -1.93
CA LEU A 72 7.48 3.70 -0.94
C LEU A 72 8.05 3.47 0.46
N ASN A 73 9.18 2.78 0.59
CA ASN A 73 9.82 2.53 1.88
C ASN A 73 10.36 3.80 2.55
N ASN A 74 10.41 4.93 1.84
CA ASN A 74 10.76 6.24 2.42
C ASN A 74 9.57 6.90 3.13
N TYR A 75 8.37 6.33 3.03
CA TYR A 75 7.17 6.85 3.65
C TYR A 75 6.73 5.92 4.78
N PHE A 76 6.41 6.52 5.93
CA PHE A 76 5.91 5.75 7.06
C PHE A 76 4.41 5.47 6.96
N PHE A 77 3.66 6.33 6.24
CA PHE A 77 2.21 6.25 6.10
C PHE A 77 1.79 6.22 4.63
N ALA A 78 0.69 5.54 4.33
CA ALA A 78 0.06 5.52 3.02
C ALA A 78 -1.46 5.35 3.13
N LEU A 79 -2.21 5.92 2.18
CA LEU A 79 -3.58 5.49 1.89
C LEU A 79 -3.56 4.37 0.86
N LEU A 80 -4.35 3.34 1.08
CA LEU A 80 -4.67 2.34 0.05
C LEU A 80 -6.10 2.54 -0.40
N ASN A 81 -6.36 2.55 -1.72
CA ASN A 81 -7.70 2.47 -2.29
C ASN A 81 -7.84 1.16 -3.05
N PHE A 82 -8.65 0.23 -2.55
CA PHE A 82 -9.03 -0.97 -3.30
C PHE A 82 -10.27 -0.66 -4.12
N THR A 83 -10.13 -0.80 -5.44
CA THR A 83 -11.18 -0.58 -6.44
C THR A 83 -11.49 -1.90 -7.14
N GLU A 84 -12.48 -1.92 -8.02
CA GLU A 84 -12.75 -3.07 -8.88
C GLU A 84 -11.62 -3.39 -9.87
N PHE A 85 -10.74 -2.43 -10.18
CA PHE A 85 -9.66 -2.60 -11.17
C PHE A 85 -8.32 -2.99 -10.55
N GLY A 86 -8.11 -2.65 -9.27
CA GLY A 86 -6.82 -2.79 -8.64
C GLY A 86 -6.67 -2.00 -7.35
N VAL A 87 -5.42 -1.77 -6.96
CA VAL A 87 -5.05 -1.11 -5.70
C VAL A 87 -4.23 0.14 -5.98
N GLY A 88 -4.79 1.29 -5.65
CA GLY A 88 -4.08 2.56 -5.61
C GLY A 88 -3.37 2.75 -4.28
N ILE A 89 -2.15 3.27 -4.32
CA ILE A 89 -1.33 3.50 -3.14
C ILE A 89 -0.82 4.92 -3.20
N MET A 90 -1.29 5.73 -2.25
CA MET A 90 -0.92 7.12 -2.10
C MET A 90 -0.02 7.26 -0.88
N PRO A 91 1.31 7.43 -1.06
CA PRO A 91 2.20 7.71 0.05
C PRO A 91 1.83 9.04 0.71
N LEU A 92 2.02 9.13 2.02
CA LEU A 92 1.75 10.33 2.79
C LEU A 92 3.05 10.87 3.37
N GLN A 93 3.36 12.13 3.05
CA GLN A 93 4.47 12.86 3.66
C GLN A 93 4.04 13.45 5.00
N GLY A 94 4.96 13.48 5.96
CA GLY A 94 4.74 13.97 7.31
C GLY A 94 5.35 13.04 8.33
N GLY A 95 4.95 13.17 9.60
CA GLY A 95 5.55 12.40 10.68
C GLY A 95 4.64 12.20 11.88
N GLY A 96 4.98 11.20 12.69
CA GLY A 96 4.26 10.85 13.91
C GLY A 96 4.30 9.35 14.16
N LEU A 97 3.86 8.95 15.35
CA LEU A 97 3.75 7.54 15.73
C LEU A 97 2.46 6.88 15.26
N LYS A 98 1.47 7.70 14.84
CA LYS A 98 0.13 7.29 14.42
C LYS A 98 -0.34 8.22 13.31
N ILE A 99 -1.34 7.78 12.55
CA ILE A 99 -1.98 8.59 11.52
C ILE A 99 -2.60 9.84 12.16
N ASP A 100 -2.28 11.00 11.59
CA ASP A 100 -2.83 12.29 11.98
C ASP A 100 -3.15 13.10 10.72
N PRO A 101 -4.43 13.19 10.29
CA PRO A 101 -4.83 13.90 9.07
C PRO A 101 -4.26 15.32 8.97
N ALA A 102 -4.17 16.03 10.08
CA ALA A 102 -3.68 17.41 10.11
C ALA A 102 -2.15 17.56 9.88
N LYS A 103 -1.40 16.45 9.95
CA LYS A 103 0.07 16.43 9.82
C LYS A 103 0.56 15.65 8.61
N LEU A 104 -0.36 15.11 7.83
CA LEU A 104 -0.06 14.26 6.69
C LEU A 104 -0.54 14.93 5.42
N THR A 105 0.25 14.77 4.36
CA THR A 105 -0.05 15.35 3.04
C THR A 105 0.17 14.28 1.97
N PRO A 106 -0.76 14.09 1.03
CA PRO A 106 -0.58 13.18 -0.09
C PRO A 106 0.65 13.54 -0.91
N CYS A 107 1.45 12.54 -1.27
CA CYS A 107 2.58 12.70 -2.19
C CYS A 107 2.19 12.18 -3.58
N TYR A 108 1.57 13.05 -4.37
CA TYR A 108 1.02 12.73 -5.69
C TYR A 108 2.08 12.17 -6.67
N ASP A 109 3.29 12.73 -6.67
CA ASP A 109 4.39 12.27 -7.55
C ASP A 109 4.89 10.85 -7.21
N ALA A 110 4.62 10.40 -5.98
CA ALA A 110 4.95 9.07 -5.50
C ALA A 110 3.74 8.12 -5.53
N PHE A 111 2.60 8.53 -6.10
CA PHE A 111 1.45 7.66 -6.29
C PHE A 111 1.78 6.50 -7.24
N PHE A 112 1.21 5.34 -6.97
CA PHE A 112 1.24 4.20 -7.88
C PHE A 112 -0.05 3.40 -7.79
N PHE A 113 -0.39 2.77 -8.91
CA PHE A 113 -1.54 1.91 -9.05
C PHE A 113 -1.08 0.54 -9.55
N PHE A 114 -1.65 -0.52 -8.98
CA PHE A 114 -1.47 -1.88 -9.48
C PHE A 114 -2.81 -2.45 -9.91
N HIS A 115 -2.92 -2.83 -11.18
CA HIS A 115 -4.05 -3.64 -11.63
C HIS A 115 -4.00 -5.02 -10.98
N TYR A 116 -5.15 -5.65 -10.76
CA TYR A 116 -5.19 -6.99 -10.17
C TYR A 116 -4.40 -8.04 -10.98
N GLN A 117 -4.33 -7.90 -12.30
CA GLN A 117 -3.52 -8.77 -13.17
C GLN A 117 -2.00 -8.68 -12.90
N GLU A 118 -1.55 -7.61 -12.26
CA GLU A 118 -0.15 -7.41 -11.89
C GLU A 118 0.17 -7.96 -10.49
N LEU A 119 -0.84 -8.49 -9.79
CA LEU A 119 -0.74 -9.03 -8.45
C LEU A 119 -0.82 -10.56 -8.49
N SER A 120 0.05 -11.22 -7.73
CA SER A 120 -0.06 -12.66 -7.45
C SER A 120 -0.87 -12.95 -6.19
N GLY A 121 -1.20 -11.94 -5.39
CA GLY A 121 -2.20 -12.05 -4.35
C GLY A 121 -2.18 -10.95 -3.29
N ILE A 122 -3.29 -10.85 -2.55
CA ILE A 122 -3.48 -9.94 -1.42
C ILE A 122 -3.89 -10.79 -0.21
N LYS A 123 -3.32 -10.51 0.97
CA LYS A 123 -3.70 -11.19 2.23
C LYS A 123 -3.83 -10.20 3.38
N ALA A 124 -4.90 -10.30 4.16
CA ALA A 124 -5.18 -9.47 5.34
C ALA A 124 -5.28 -10.34 6.60
N LYS A 125 -4.23 -10.38 7.41
CA LYS A 125 -4.16 -11.23 8.63
C LYS A 125 -4.12 -10.40 9.89
N ASN A 126 -4.50 -10.97 11.03
CA ASN A 126 -4.27 -10.34 12.33
C ASN A 126 -2.79 -10.00 12.49
N TYR A 127 -2.49 -8.81 13.02
CA TYR A 127 -1.11 -8.39 13.29
C TYR A 127 -0.46 -9.35 14.31
N TYR A 128 0.73 -9.86 13.97
CA TYR A 128 1.40 -10.98 14.66
C TYR A 128 0.51 -12.23 14.88
N GLY A 129 -0.54 -12.41 14.08
CA GLY A 129 -1.48 -13.54 14.20
C GLY A 129 -2.49 -13.43 15.35
N ILE A 130 -2.29 -12.52 16.30
CA ILE A 130 -3.07 -12.47 17.55
C ILE A 130 -3.91 -11.21 17.71
N ARG A 131 -3.44 -10.06 17.21
CA ARG A 131 -4.09 -8.77 17.49
C ARG A 131 -5.19 -8.51 16.47
N LYS A 132 -6.46 -8.73 16.85
CA LYS A 132 -7.62 -8.53 15.96
C LYS A 132 -7.88 -7.06 15.60
N SER A 133 -7.46 -6.12 16.46
CA SER A 133 -7.65 -4.68 16.24
C SER A 133 -6.75 -4.08 15.16
N VAL A 134 -5.74 -4.83 14.70
CA VAL A 134 -4.79 -4.38 13.67
C VAL A 134 -4.60 -5.51 12.67
N LYS A 135 -4.61 -5.20 11.38
CA LYS A 135 -4.38 -6.16 10.31
C LYS A 135 -3.04 -5.87 9.63
N SER A 136 -2.26 -6.92 9.39
CA SER A 136 -1.19 -6.90 8.40
C SER A 136 -1.77 -7.19 7.03
N ILE A 137 -1.60 -6.26 6.11
CA ILE A 137 -2.01 -6.36 4.71
C ILE A 137 -0.75 -6.58 3.89
N LYS A 138 -0.70 -7.69 3.16
CA LYS A 138 0.40 -8.03 2.26
C LYS A 138 -0.12 -8.05 0.83
N ILE A 139 0.50 -7.25 -0.03
CA ILE A 139 0.26 -7.26 -1.48
C ILE A 139 1.49 -7.90 -2.12
N THR A 140 1.29 -8.98 -2.87
CA THR A 140 2.35 -9.69 -3.60
C THR A 140 2.19 -9.42 -5.08
N LEU A 141 3.23 -8.87 -5.70
CA LEU A 141 3.26 -8.58 -7.13
C LEU A 141 3.55 -9.86 -7.93
N ALA A 142 3.22 -9.87 -9.22
CA ALA A 142 3.50 -11.01 -10.11
C ALA A 142 5.00 -11.35 -10.20
N ASN A 143 5.88 -10.35 -10.05
CA ASN A 143 7.34 -10.54 -10.00
C ASN A 143 7.87 -11.03 -8.63
N GLY A 144 6.98 -11.37 -7.69
CA GLY A 144 7.34 -11.89 -6.37
C GLY A 144 7.69 -10.83 -5.31
N LYS A 145 7.81 -9.55 -5.68
CA LYS A 145 7.97 -8.45 -4.71
C LYS A 145 6.75 -8.36 -3.80
N LYS A 146 6.98 -7.95 -2.55
CA LYS A 146 5.95 -7.89 -1.51
C LYS A 146 5.92 -6.51 -0.87
N LEU A 147 4.73 -5.93 -0.80
CA LEU A 147 4.44 -4.72 -0.07
C LEU A 147 3.70 -5.10 1.21
N PHE A 148 4.13 -4.51 2.33
CA PHE A 148 3.58 -4.82 3.64
C PHE A 148 3.06 -3.55 4.28
N PHE A 149 1.83 -3.62 4.78
CA PHE A 149 1.15 -2.53 5.44
C PHE A 149 0.49 -3.02 6.72
N ASN A 150 0.34 -2.13 7.68
CA ASN A 150 -0.44 -2.39 8.89
C ASN A 150 -1.55 -1.34 9.02
N ALA A 151 -2.77 -1.78 9.27
CA ALA A 151 -3.94 -0.92 9.38
C ALA A 151 -4.75 -1.28 10.62
N ASN A 152 -5.21 -0.26 11.35
CA ASN A 152 -6.17 -0.45 12.44
C ASN A 152 -7.53 -0.85 11.85
N MET A 153 -8.26 -1.77 12.49
CA MET A 153 -9.64 -2.07 12.08
C MET A 153 -10.58 -0.87 12.25
N CYS A 154 -10.31 -0.04 13.25
CA CYS A 154 -11.03 1.20 13.53
C CYS A 154 -9.99 2.27 13.89
N GLU A 155 -10.05 3.42 13.21
CA GLU A 155 -9.16 4.55 13.43
C GLU A 155 -10.00 5.79 13.68
N LYS A 156 -9.94 6.36 14.90
CA LYS A 156 -10.83 7.47 15.30
C LYS A 156 -10.66 8.70 14.42
N LYS A 157 -9.43 8.93 13.94
CA LYS A 157 -9.12 10.06 13.08
C LYS A 157 -9.52 9.84 11.62
N LEU A 158 -9.80 8.59 11.23
CA LEU A 158 -10.25 8.18 9.90
C LEU A 158 -11.52 7.31 10.04
N PRO A 159 -12.67 7.89 10.45
CA PRO A 159 -13.85 7.10 10.82
C PRO A 159 -14.40 6.22 9.68
N TYR A 160 -14.20 6.63 8.42
CA TYR A 160 -14.60 5.86 7.24
C TYR A 160 -13.83 4.55 7.08
N GLN A 161 -12.66 4.42 7.73
CA GLN A 161 -11.79 3.25 7.63
C GLN A 161 -12.46 1.98 8.16
N GLU A 162 -13.38 2.08 9.13
CA GLU A 162 -13.96 0.90 9.75
C GLU A 162 -14.75 0.03 8.77
N ILE A 163 -15.58 0.65 7.93
CA ILE A 163 -16.36 -0.07 6.91
C ILE A 163 -15.41 -0.64 5.85
N ALA A 164 -14.47 0.17 5.36
CA ALA A 164 -13.50 -0.26 4.36
C ALA A 164 -12.63 -1.43 4.85
N MET A 165 -12.18 -1.40 6.11
CA MET A 165 -11.39 -2.48 6.71
C MET A 165 -12.19 -3.78 6.86
N ARG A 166 -13.50 -3.72 7.17
CA ARG A 166 -14.34 -4.91 7.21
C ARG A 166 -14.42 -5.56 5.83
N GLN A 167 -14.66 -4.78 4.78
CA GLN A 167 -14.70 -5.26 3.39
C GLN A 167 -13.35 -5.86 2.95
N VAL A 168 -12.24 -5.17 3.22
CA VAL A 168 -10.89 -5.65 2.92
C VAL A 168 -10.60 -6.97 3.63
N VAL A 169 -10.97 -7.10 4.90
CA VAL A 169 -10.75 -8.34 5.66
C VAL A 169 -11.64 -9.47 5.13
N GLU A 170 -12.92 -9.22 4.90
CA GLU A 170 -13.82 -10.24 4.34
C GLU A 170 -13.33 -10.79 3.00
N LYS A 171 -12.81 -9.91 2.13
CA LYS A 171 -12.32 -10.28 0.80
C LYS A 171 -10.96 -10.97 0.81
N TYR A 172 -10.08 -10.67 1.77
CA TYR A 172 -8.66 -11.04 1.71
C TYR A 172 -8.10 -11.78 2.94
N GLN A 173 -8.92 -12.21 3.91
CA GLN A 173 -8.44 -12.91 5.11
C GLN A 173 -7.81 -14.28 4.84
#